data_AF-A0A061J6T9-F1
#
_entry.id   AF-A0A061J6T9-F1
#
_cell.length_a   1.000
_cell.length_b   1.000
_cell.length_c   1.000
_cell.angle_alpha   90.00
_cell.angle_beta   90.00
_cell.angle_gamma   90.00
#
_symmetry.space_group_name_H-M   'P 1'
#
loop_
_entity.id
_entity.type
_entity.pdbx_description
1 polymer ?
#
loop_
_entity_poly.entity_id
_entity_poly.type
_entity_poly.pdbx_seq_one_letter_code
_entity_poly.pdbx_strand_id
1 'polypeptide(L)'
;MDSSGILSPATSAVSSQEEAENGAPSCLSGSSTGEQLVPVLLCTYCRMPIAQYGEILSHRATDAWASQVYTYELELFDNNLPLWCYSATNPSAHRFDLVRCDAAIALGHRCVRLTGAWSAEHTFFLGHEWRCAVCKTCNSFLGWGFRPSLQPSNDVEDAAAAPAADVEATDEGLSFVGIILTRCTGHEKYPLSLLKLREVAGSSDGSS
;
A
#
# COMPACT_ATOMS: atom_id res chain seq x y z
N MET A 1 66.28 -22.82 -2.21
CA MET A 1 67.00 -21.89 -1.32
C MET A 1 66.01 -20.78 -0.98
N ASP A 2 65.21 -20.86 0.08
CA ASP A 2 65.13 -21.83 1.20
C ASP A 2 63.64 -21.96 1.61
N SER A 3 63.09 -23.17 1.75
CA SER A 3 63.12 -24.08 2.92
C SER A 3 62.04 -23.78 3.95
N SER A 4 61.23 -24.81 4.25
CA SER A 4 59.94 -24.72 4.97
C SER A 4 60.07 -24.53 6.49
N GLY A 5 59.13 -23.80 7.09
CA GLY A 5 58.86 -23.82 8.53
C GLY A 5 57.75 -24.81 8.89
N ILE A 6 57.96 -25.60 9.94
CA ILE A 6 57.11 -26.73 10.37
C ILE A 6 56.48 -26.38 11.73
N LEU A 7 55.26 -26.88 12.03
CA LEU A 7 54.87 -27.61 13.27
C LEU A 7 53.37 -27.50 13.61
N SER A 8 52.71 -28.67 13.66
CA SER A 8 51.52 -28.96 14.48
C SER A 8 51.93 -29.87 15.64
N PRO A 9 51.22 -29.88 16.78
CA PRO A 9 50.32 -31.00 17.14
C PRO A 9 48.97 -30.51 17.73
N ALA A 10 47.81 -31.18 17.58
CA ALA A 10 47.36 -32.42 18.27
C ALA A 10 47.36 -32.31 19.82
N THR A 11 46.42 -32.83 20.62
CA THR A 11 45.19 -33.65 20.42
C THR A 11 43.96 -32.84 20.95
N SER A 12 42.78 -33.32 21.37
CA SER A 12 42.19 -34.67 21.60
C SER A 12 40.64 -34.61 21.61
N ALA A 13 39.97 -35.74 21.88
CA ALA A 13 38.54 -35.84 22.19
C ALA A 13 38.30 -36.76 23.42
N VAL A 14 37.25 -36.51 24.20
CA VAL A 14 36.67 -37.44 25.20
C VAL A 14 35.14 -37.25 25.23
N SER A 15 34.39 -38.34 25.38
CA SER A 15 32.92 -38.44 25.48
C SER A 15 32.51 -38.93 26.87
N SER A 16 31.25 -38.71 27.31
CA SER A 16 30.43 -39.66 28.12
C SER A 16 29.05 -39.09 28.49
N GLN A 17 28.11 -40.00 28.83
CA GLN A 17 26.73 -39.75 29.26
C GLN A 17 26.52 -40.25 30.73
N GLU A 18 25.35 -40.37 31.37
CA GLU A 18 23.92 -40.26 30.95
C GLU A 18 23.02 -39.85 32.15
N GLU A 19 21.78 -40.35 32.21
CA GLU A 19 20.78 -40.32 33.32
C GLU A 19 20.08 -38.96 33.60
N ALA A 20 18.76 -38.76 33.38
CA ALA A 20 17.54 -39.44 33.89
C ALA A 20 17.21 -39.06 35.36
N GLU A 21 15.98 -38.80 35.82
CA GLU A 21 14.61 -38.81 35.27
C GLU A 21 13.70 -37.95 36.20
N ASN A 22 12.61 -37.32 35.69
CA ASN A 22 11.27 -37.23 36.35
C ASN A 22 10.33 -36.14 35.74
N GLY A 23 9.03 -36.45 35.67
CA GLY A 23 7.95 -35.44 35.78
C GLY A 23 7.24 -34.98 34.49
N ALA A 24 6.32 -35.80 33.98
CA ALA A 24 5.25 -35.35 33.08
C ALA A 24 4.02 -34.85 33.87
N PRO A 25 2.97 -34.29 33.23
CA PRO A 25 2.96 -33.34 32.13
C PRO A 25 2.26 -32.03 32.56
N SER A 26 2.70 -30.87 32.06
CA SER A 26 1.88 -29.65 32.16
C SER A 26 1.53 -29.13 30.77
N CYS A 27 0.35 -29.54 30.31
CA CYS A 27 -0.37 -28.97 29.19
C CYS A 27 -0.86 -27.55 29.52
N LEU A 28 0.08 -26.61 29.66
CA LEU A 28 -0.23 -25.21 29.43
C LEU A 28 -0.22 -24.97 27.92
N SER A 29 -1.32 -25.41 27.30
CA SER A 29 -1.83 -24.86 26.05
C SER A 29 -2.19 -23.40 26.28
N GLY A 30 -1.16 -22.57 26.49
CA GLY A 30 -1.29 -21.14 26.42
C GLY A 30 -1.84 -20.83 25.05
N SER A 31 -3.09 -20.41 25.00
CA SER A 31 -3.67 -19.73 23.84
C SER A 31 -2.96 -18.39 23.70
N SER A 32 -1.68 -18.42 23.32
CA SER A 32 -1.02 -17.31 22.66
C SER A 32 -1.71 -17.17 21.31
N THR A 33 -2.87 -16.51 21.32
CA THR A 33 -3.34 -15.71 20.20
C THR A 33 -2.30 -14.61 20.01
N GLY A 34 -1.18 -14.99 19.40
CA GLY A 34 -0.08 -14.10 19.11
C GLY A 34 -0.63 -12.98 18.23
N GLU A 35 -0.36 -11.75 18.61
CA GLU A 35 -0.84 -10.61 17.85
C GLU A 35 -0.24 -10.66 16.44
N GLN A 36 -1.11 -10.82 15.44
CA GLN A 36 -0.68 -10.86 14.06
C GLN A 36 -0.21 -9.45 13.66
N LEU A 37 1.05 -9.35 13.27
CA LEU A 37 1.67 -8.11 12.81
C LEU A 37 1.66 -8.09 11.28
N VAL A 38 1.34 -6.93 10.69
CA VAL A 38 1.30 -6.72 9.24
C VAL A 38 2.07 -5.44 8.84
N PRO A 39 2.75 -5.45 7.68
CA PRO A 39 3.35 -4.25 7.10
C PRO A 39 2.27 -3.32 6.51
N VAL A 40 2.35 -2.03 6.84
CA VAL A 40 1.37 -1.01 6.43
C VAL A 40 2.02 0.31 6.01
N LEU A 41 1.32 1.08 5.19
CA LEU A 41 1.55 2.50 4.98
C LEU A 41 0.76 3.31 6.02
N LEU A 42 1.44 4.10 6.84
CA LEU A 42 0.83 5.03 7.78
C LEU A 42 0.87 6.45 7.20
N CYS A 43 -0.21 7.23 7.33
CA CYS A 43 -0.18 8.66 7.00
C CYS A 43 0.89 9.36 7.85
N THR A 44 1.78 10.12 7.21
CA THR A 44 2.90 10.79 7.90
C THR A 44 2.42 11.75 8.99
N TYR A 45 1.29 12.44 8.78
CA TYR A 45 0.78 13.48 9.68
C TYR A 45 -0.01 12.96 10.89
N CYS A 46 -0.87 11.95 10.71
CA CYS A 46 -1.80 11.49 11.76
C CYS A 46 -1.64 10.01 12.14
N ARG A 47 -0.71 9.29 11.50
CA ARG A 47 -0.40 7.86 11.74
C ARG A 47 -1.59 6.91 11.52
N MET A 48 -2.65 7.34 10.83
CA MET A 48 -3.72 6.47 10.35
C MET A 48 -3.14 5.44 9.34
N PRO A 49 -3.36 4.13 9.51
CA PRO A 49 -3.03 3.16 8.47
C PRO A 49 -3.88 3.41 7.23
N ILE A 50 -3.22 3.69 6.11
CA ILE A 50 -3.83 4.03 4.81
C ILE A 50 -4.02 2.79 3.94
N ALA A 51 -3.05 1.87 3.97
CA ALA A 51 -3.10 0.60 3.23
C ALA A 51 -2.18 -0.43 3.92
N GLN A 52 -2.58 -1.70 3.93
CA GLN A 52 -1.69 -2.83 4.21
C GLN A 52 -0.87 -3.14 2.95
N TYR A 53 0.28 -3.81 3.12
CA TYR A 53 1.08 -4.29 1.97
C TYR A 53 0.25 -5.11 0.97
N GLY A 54 -0.63 -5.99 1.46
CA GLY A 54 -1.49 -6.82 0.60
C GLY A 54 -2.54 -6.03 -0.20
N GLU A 55 -2.77 -4.76 0.15
CA GLU A 55 -3.64 -3.84 -0.59
C GLU A 55 -2.85 -2.98 -1.59
N ILE A 56 -1.52 -3.14 -1.69
CA ILE A 56 -0.69 -2.47 -2.69
C ILE A 56 -0.60 -3.38 -3.92
N LEU A 57 -0.93 -2.84 -5.09
CA LEU A 57 -1.01 -3.60 -6.34
C LEU A 57 0.40 -4.01 -6.81
N SER A 58 0.72 -5.29 -6.65
CA SER A 58 2.01 -5.91 -6.98
C SER A 58 2.33 -5.97 -8.48
N HIS A 59 1.35 -5.72 -9.36
CA HIS A 59 1.53 -5.77 -10.80
C HIS A 59 1.83 -4.38 -11.38
N ARG A 60 2.83 -4.30 -12.26
CA ARG A 60 3.17 -3.10 -13.02
C ARG A 60 1.98 -2.66 -13.88
N ALA A 61 1.67 -1.37 -13.85
CA ALA A 61 0.70 -0.74 -14.73
C ALA A 61 1.18 -0.81 -16.18
N THR A 62 0.34 -1.29 -17.09
CA THR A 62 0.59 -1.27 -18.55
C THR A 62 0.13 0.03 -19.20
N ASP A 63 -0.68 0.80 -18.47
CA ASP A 63 -1.37 2.03 -18.83
C ASP A 63 -0.71 3.30 -18.26
N ALA A 64 0.37 3.19 -17.48
CA ALA A 64 1.13 4.34 -17.01
C ALA A 64 1.69 5.16 -18.19
N TRP A 65 1.41 6.47 -18.20
CA TRP A 65 1.77 7.32 -19.34
C TRP A 65 3.28 7.59 -19.37
N ALA A 66 4.01 6.82 -20.19
CA ALA A 66 5.47 6.83 -20.25
C ALA A 66 6.13 8.20 -20.51
N SER A 67 5.40 9.17 -21.07
CA SER A 67 5.89 10.54 -21.27
C SER A 67 5.96 11.37 -19.98
N GLN A 68 5.21 10.99 -18.94
CA GLN A 68 5.12 11.71 -17.66
C GLN A 68 5.48 10.84 -16.45
N VAL A 69 5.47 9.52 -16.60
CA VAL A 69 5.64 8.54 -15.51
C VAL A 69 6.83 7.63 -15.78
N TYR A 70 7.82 7.70 -14.90
CA TYR A 70 8.92 6.74 -14.85
C TYR A 70 8.63 5.65 -13.80
N THR A 71 8.67 4.38 -14.20
CA THR A 71 8.33 3.25 -13.32
C THR A 71 9.57 2.50 -12.86
N TYR A 72 9.65 2.18 -11.57
CA TYR A 72 10.76 1.43 -10.97
C TYR A 72 10.26 0.53 -9.83
N GLU A 73 11.07 -0.43 -9.42
CA GLU A 73 10.80 -1.28 -8.25
C GLU A 73 11.40 -0.65 -6.99
N LEU A 74 10.68 -0.73 -5.86
CA LEU A 74 11.09 -0.17 -4.58
C LEU A 74 10.92 -1.21 -3.46
N GLU A 75 12.03 -1.56 -2.82
CA GLU A 75 12.05 -2.29 -1.55
C GLU A 75 11.62 -1.33 -0.43
N LEU A 76 10.35 -1.40 -0.05
CA LEU A 76 9.77 -0.56 1.02
C LEU A 76 9.59 -1.31 2.36
N PHE A 77 9.62 -2.64 2.32
CA PHE A 77 9.40 -3.51 3.48
C PHE A 77 10.38 -4.69 3.45
N ASP A 78 11.13 -4.90 4.54
CA ASP A 78 12.33 -5.76 4.60
C ASP A 78 12.08 -7.24 4.23
N ASN A 79 10.85 -7.74 4.37
CA ASN A 79 10.50 -9.17 4.21
C ASN A 79 9.45 -9.40 3.11
N ASN A 80 9.28 -8.43 2.21
CA ASN A 80 8.26 -8.44 1.17
C ASN A 80 8.90 -8.26 -0.21
N LEU A 81 8.14 -8.51 -1.27
CA LEU A 81 8.61 -8.27 -2.63
C LEU A 81 8.68 -6.75 -2.89
N PRO A 82 9.58 -6.30 -3.80
CA PRO A 82 9.60 -4.91 -4.25
C PRO A 82 8.25 -4.47 -4.81
N LEU A 83 7.88 -3.22 -4.53
CA LEU A 83 6.66 -2.60 -5.00
C LEU A 83 6.92 -1.82 -6.30
N TRP A 84 5.97 -1.86 -7.24
CA TRP A 84 6.04 -0.96 -8.40
C TRP A 84 5.70 0.46 -7.98
N CYS A 85 6.69 1.35 -8.13
CA CYS A 85 6.56 2.78 -7.91
C CYS A 85 6.51 3.54 -9.26
N TYR A 86 5.77 4.63 -9.27
CA TYR A 86 5.46 5.46 -10.43
C TYR A 86 5.86 6.89 -10.12
N SER A 87 7.05 7.31 -10.59
CA SER A 87 7.55 8.68 -10.46
C SER A 87 6.88 9.55 -11.53
N ALA A 88 5.75 10.15 -11.16
CA ALA A 88 4.89 10.92 -12.04
C ALA A 88 5.19 12.43 -11.94
N THR A 89 5.29 13.13 -13.07
CA THR A 89 5.52 14.58 -13.11
C THR A 89 4.29 15.31 -13.64
N ASN A 90 3.76 16.25 -12.87
CA ASN A 90 2.56 17.02 -13.25
C ASN A 90 2.92 18.22 -14.17
N PRO A 91 1.91 18.93 -14.74
CA PRO A 91 2.13 20.07 -15.64
C PRO A 91 2.90 21.24 -15.00
N SER A 92 2.84 21.38 -13.68
CA SER A 92 3.59 22.37 -12.90
C SER A 92 5.00 21.91 -12.53
N ALA A 93 5.51 20.85 -13.19
CA ALA A 93 6.82 20.23 -12.95
C ALA A 93 7.05 19.66 -11.53
N HIS A 94 5.99 19.46 -10.74
CA HIS A 94 6.10 18.74 -9.47
C HIS A 94 6.11 17.23 -9.71
N ARG A 95 7.07 16.55 -9.09
CA ARG A 95 7.24 15.09 -9.13
C ARG A 95 6.65 14.43 -7.89
N PHE A 96 5.97 13.30 -8.10
CA PHE A 96 5.34 12.50 -7.06
C PHE A 96 5.68 11.02 -7.29
N ASP A 97 6.27 10.38 -6.29
CA ASP A 97 6.53 8.94 -6.32
C ASP A 97 5.31 8.23 -5.72
N LEU A 98 4.56 7.54 -6.59
CA LEU A 98 3.28 6.92 -6.29
C LEU A 98 3.41 5.40 -6.15
N VAL A 99 2.61 4.79 -5.28
CA VAL A 99 2.24 3.37 -5.37
C VAL A 99 0.74 3.26 -5.65
N ARG A 100 0.32 2.22 -6.36
CA ARG A 100 -1.11 1.94 -6.58
C ARG A 100 -1.62 1.03 -5.49
N CYS A 101 -2.71 1.41 -4.83
CA CYS A 101 -3.42 0.62 -3.84
C CYS A 101 -4.81 0.24 -4.36
N ASP A 102 -5.34 -0.87 -3.89
CA ASP A 102 -6.69 -1.36 -4.19
C ASP A 102 -7.76 -0.30 -3.84
N ALA A 103 -8.85 -0.25 -4.61
CA ALA A 103 -9.98 0.64 -4.37
C ALA A 103 -10.59 0.46 -2.95
N ALA A 104 -10.45 -0.71 -2.34
CA ALA A 104 -10.88 -1.02 -0.97
C ALA A 104 -10.36 -0.04 0.10
N ILE A 105 -9.19 0.61 -0.09
CA ILE A 105 -8.66 1.56 0.90
C ILE A 105 -9.53 2.83 1.03
N ALA A 106 -10.29 3.15 -0.03
CA ALA A 106 -11.30 4.21 -0.04
C ALA A 106 -12.71 3.65 0.23
N LEU A 107 -13.09 2.56 -0.45
CA LEU A 107 -14.46 2.02 -0.41
C LEU A 107 -14.78 1.22 0.86
N GLY A 108 -13.88 0.33 1.29
CA GLY A 108 -14.08 -0.57 2.44
C GLY A 108 -13.52 0.00 3.74
N HIS A 109 -12.20 0.16 3.79
CA HIS A 109 -11.48 0.57 5.02
C HIS A 109 -11.71 2.05 5.36
N ARG A 110 -12.14 2.88 4.38
CA ARG A 110 -12.51 4.30 4.52
C ARG A 110 -11.43 5.16 5.22
N CYS A 111 -10.16 4.77 5.12
CA CYS A 111 -9.02 5.57 5.60
C CYS A 111 -8.71 6.73 4.64
N VAL A 112 -9.08 6.57 3.37
CA VAL A 112 -9.04 7.59 2.31
C VAL A 112 -10.45 8.09 2.01
N ARG A 113 -10.57 9.38 1.68
CA ARG A 113 -11.78 10.01 1.14
C ARG A 113 -11.44 10.69 -0.18
N LEU A 114 -12.31 10.54 -1.18
CA LEU A 114 -12.16 11.21 -2.47
C LEU A 114 -12.85 12.58 -2.47
N THR A 115 -12.29 13.52 -3.22
CA THR A 115 -12.65 14.95 -3.18
C THR A 115 -12.48 15.62 -4.54
N GLY A 116 -13.26 16.67 -4.80
CA GLY A 116 -13.30 17.35 -6.10
C GLY A 116 -14.03 16.54 -7.18
N ALA A 117 -14.16 17.14 -8.37
CA ALA A 117 -14.69 16.46 -9.55
C ALA A 117 -13.67 15.46 -10.14
N TRP A 118 -14.16 14.52 -10.93
CA TRP A 118 -13.33 13.66 -11.78
C TRP A 118 -12.80 14.43 -12.98
N SER A 119 -11.53 14.21 -13.35
CA SER A 119 -10.92 14.81 -14.54
C SER A 119 -10.01 13.81 -15.26
N ALA A 120 -10.05 13.78 -16.59
CA ALA A 120 -9.06 13.07 -17.42
C ALA A 120 -7.83 13.95 -17.75
N GLU A 121 -7.90 15.25 -17.44
CA GLU A 121 -6.87 16.23 -17.78
C GLU A 121 -5.55 15.88 -17.09
N HIS A 122 -4.47 15.74 -17.87
CA HIS A 122 -3.13 15.42 -17.35
C HIS A 122 -3.07 14.16 -16.46
N THR A 123 -3.90 13.15 -16.75
CA THR A 123 -3.85 11.86 -16.04
C THR A 123 -2.51 11.14 -16.19
N PHE A 124 -2.05 10.51 -15.10
CA PHE A 124 -0.82 9.69 -15.10
C PHE A 124 -1.05 8.28 -15.66
N PHE A 125 -2.30 7.85 -15.79
CA PHE A 125 -2.68 6.52 -16.28
C PHE A 125 -3.68 6.68 -17.42
N LEU A 126 -3.32 6.18 -18.61
CA LEU A 126 -4.11 6.33 -19.83
C LEU A 126 -5.46 5.63 -19.67
N GLY A 127 -6.50 6.25 -20.25
CA GLY A 127 -7.88 5.76 -20.11
C GLY A 127 -8.47 5.88 -18.70
N HIS A 128 -7.83 6.63 -17.79
CA HIS A 128 -8.35 6.88 -16.44
C HIS A 128 -8.62 8.36 -16.18
N GLU A 129 -9.75 8.63 -15.55
CA GLU A 129 -10.02 9.88 -14.82
C GLU A 129 -9.46 9.79 -13.40
N TRP A 130 -9.09 10.93 -12.83
CA TRP A 130 -8.62 11.05 -11.46
C TRP A 130 -9.43 12.08 -10.65
N ARG A 131 -9.44 11.92 -9.33
CA ARG A 131 -9.87 12.94 -8.36
C ARG A 131 -8.99 12.91 -7.11
N CYS A 132 -8.96 14.00 -6.34
CA CYS A 132 -8.05 14.14 -5.20
C CYS A 132 -8.39 13.17 -4.05
N ALA A 133 -7.40 12.44 -3.56
CA ALA A 133 -7.50 11.54 -2.42
C ALA A 133 -6.88 12.17 -1.17
N VAL A 134 -7.64 12.24 -0.08
CA VAL A 134 -7.22 12.80 1.22
C VAL A 134 -7.37 11.79 2.34
N CYS A 135 -6.55 11.91 3.38
CA CYS A 135 -6.73 11.13 4.62
C CYS A 135 -8.05 11.52 5.29
N LYS A 136 -8.94 10.56 5.58
CA LYS A 136 -10.24 10.83 6.23
C LYS A 136 -10.08 11.49 7.62
N THR A 137 -8.98 11.22 8.33
CA THR A 137 -8.74 11.71 9.70
C THR A 137 -8.20 13.13 9.77
N CYS A 138 -7.22 13.49 8.94
CA CYS A 138 -6.54 14.80 9.01
C CYS A 138 -6.72 15.68 7.77
N ASN A 139 -7.46 15.20 6.76
CA ASN A 139 -7.66 15.85 5.46
C ASN A 139 -6.36 16.19 4.69
N SER A 140 -5.20 15.67 5.12
CA SER A 140 -3.97 15.77 4.34
C SER A 140 -4.16 15.12 2.96
N PHE A 141 -3.75 15.83 1.92
CA PHE A 141 -3.63 15.27 0.58
C PHE A 141 -2.64 14.09 0.58
N LEU A 142 -3.09 12.94 0.07
CA LEU A 142 -2.34 11.68 -0.02
C LEU A 142 -2.04 11.28 -1.47
N GLY A 143 -2.81 11.76 -2.45
CA GLY A 143 -2.65 11.40 -3.85
C GLY A 143 -3.98 11.46 -4.61
N TRP A 144 -4.29 10.43 -5.38
CA TRP A 144 -5.41 10.45 -6.32
C TRP A 144 -6.17 9.13 -6.37
N GLY A 145 -7.50 9.17 -6.41
CA GLY A 145 -8.32 8.02 -6.83
C GLY A 145 -8.43 8.00 -8.35
N PHE A 146 -8.41 6.81 -8.96
CA PHE A 146 -8.48 6.61 -10.42
C PHE A 146 -9.61 5.67 -10.81
N ARG A 147 -10.40 6.05 -11.82
CA ARG A 147 -11.46 5.22 -12.43
C ARG A 147 -11.31 5.22 -13.96
N PRO A 148 -11.88 4.24 -14.69
CA PRO A 148 -11.85 4.25 -16.15
C PRO A 148 -12.61 5.48 -16.66
N SER A 149 -12.06 6.16 -17.66
CA SER A 149 -12.73 7.30 -18.30
C SER A 149 -13.98 6.84 -19.02
N LEU A 150 -15.12 7.49 -18.75
CA LEU A 150 -16.36 7.29 -19.50
C LEU A 150 -16.32 8.07 -20.82
N GLN A 151 -15.25 7.89 -21.60
CA GLN A 151 -15.22 8.36 -22.99
C GLN A 151 -16.18 7.46 -23.79
N PRO A 152 -17.29 7.98 -24.34
CA PRO A 152 -18.00 7.23 -25.36
C PRO A 152 -17.04 7.00 -26.54
N SER A 153 -17.07 5.80 -27.11
CA SER A 153 -16.42 5.57 -28.40
C SER A 153 -17.03 6.56 -29.41
N ASN A 154 -16.22 7.46 -29.96
CA ASN A 154 -16.64 8.51 -30.90
C ASN A 154 -16.99 7.94 -32.28
N ASP A 155 -18.05 7.13 -32.32
CA ASP A 155 -18.97 7.06 -33.45
C ASP A 155 -20.15 8.00 -33.10
N VAL A 156 -20.48 8.92 -34.00
CA VAL A 156 -21.43 10.07 -33.85
C VAL A 156 -20.77 11.37 -33.35
N GLU A 157 -20.56 12.29 -34.30
CA GLU A 157 -20.33 13.71 -34.06
C GLU A 157 -21.60 14.43 -33.56
N ASP A 158 -21.38 15.59 -32.94
CA ASP A 158 -22.37 16.62 -32.55
C ASP A 158 -23.29 16.34 -31.35
N ALA A 159 -22.86 16.81 -30.16
CA ALA A 159 -23.76 17.26 -29.11
C ALA A 159 -23.09 18.40 -28.29
N ALA A 160 -23.81 19.51 -28.12
CA ALA A 160 -23.32 20.73 -27.49
C ALA A 160 -22.97 20.59 -26.00
N ALA A 161 -22.08 21.47 -25.52
CA ALA A 161 -21.66 21.54 -24.12
C ALA A 161 -22.85 21.72 -23.16
N ALA A 162 -22.98 20.78 -22.21
CA ALA A 162 -23.91 20.85 -21.08
C ALA A 162 -23.16 21.28 -19.80
N PRO A 163 -23.85 21.95 -18.83
CA PRO A 163 -23.17 22.64 -17.74
C PRO A 163 -22.68 21.70 -16.63
N ALA A 164 -21.63 22.15 -15.93
CA ALA A 164 -21.19 21.53 -14.68
C ALA A 164 -22.26 21.68 -13.59
N ALA A 165 -23.05 20.64 -13.39
CA ALA A 165 -23.88 20.46 -12.20
C ALA A 165 -23.08 19.68 -11.15
N ASP A 166 -23.26 20.02 -9.87
CA ASP A 166 -22.77 19.26 -8.72
C ASP A 166 -23.54 17.94 -8.58
N VAL A 167 -23.33 17.04 -9.54
CA VAL A 167 -23.64 15.61 -9.35
C VAL A 167 -22.67 15.13 -8.28
N GLU A 168 -23.21 14.74 -7.12
CA GLU A 168 -22.52 13.96 -6.10
C GLU A 168 -21.82 12.78 -6.80
N ALA A 169 -20.53 12.95 -7.08
CA ALA A 169 -19.80 12.05 -7.93
C ALA A 169 -19.58 10.74 -7.18
N THR A 170 -20.44 9.76 -7.45
CA THR A 170 -20.36 8.44 -6.84
C THR A 170 -18.97 7.86 -7.09
N ASP A 171 -18.41 7.23 -6.05
CA ASP A 171 -17.12 6.53 -6.16
C ASP A 171 -17.28 5.13 -6.83
N GLU A 172 -18.40 4.93 -7.51
CA GLU A 172 -18.67 3.77 -8.36
C GLU A 172 -17.67 3.73 -9.53
N GLY A 173 -17.10 2.55 -9.77
CA GLY A 173 -16.08 2.34 -10.80
C GLY A 173 -14.66 2.75 -10.39
N LEU A 174 -14.41 3.18 -9.15
CA LEU A 174 -13.04 3.36 -8.65
C LEU A 174 -12.22 2.08 -8.85
N SER A 175 -11.12 2.18 -9.61
CA SER A 175 -10.26 1.04 -9.94
C SER A 175 -9.08 0.90 -8.97
N PHE A 176 -8.45 2.02 -8.60
CA PHE A 176 -7.35 2.04 -7.64
C PHE A 176 -7.14 3.44 -7.06
N VAL A 177 -6.30 3.54 -6.03
CA VAL A 177 -5.85 4.80 -5.45
C VAL A 177 -4.33 4.89 -5.56
N GLY A 178 -3.83 5.93 -6.24
CA GLY A 178 -2.41 6.28 -6.25
C GLY A 178 -2.04 7.06 -4.99
N ILE A 179 -1.25 6.46 -4.10
CA ILE A 179 -0.77 7.07 -2.85
C ILE A 179 0.66 7.57 -3.03
N ILE A 180 0.90 8.84 -2.69
CA ILE A 180 2.20 9.49 -2.72
C ILE A 180 3.03 8.99 -1.52
N LEU A 181 4.14 8.29 -1.80
CA LEU A 181 4.97 7.67 -0.78
C LEU A 181 5.50 8.67 0.25
N THR A 182 5.89 9.88 -0.18
CA THR A 182 6.38 10.94 0.74
C THR A 182 5.30 11.52 1.67
N ARG A 183 4.03 11.16 1.48
CA ARG A 183 2.90 11.49 2.38
C ARG A 183 2.55 10.35 3.35
N CYS A 184 3.26 9.23 3.24
CA CYS A 184 3.14 8.07 4.10
C CYS A 184 4.49 7.65 4.71
N THR A 185 4.47 6.67 5.60
CA THR A 185 5.65 6.00 6.16
C THR A 185 5.37 4.51 6.20
N GLY A 186 6.28 3.69 5.69
CA GLY A 186 6.22 2.23 5.88
C GLY A 186 6.35 1.88 7.36
N HIS A 187 5.62 0.87 7.81
CA HIS A 187 5.70 0.33 9.16
C HIS A 187 5.52 -1.20 9.15
N GLU A 188 6.63 -1.93 9.31
CA GLU A 188 6.72 -3.39 9.19
C GLU A 188 5.76 -4.18 10.08
N LYS A 189 5.54 -3.69 11.30
CA LYS A 189 5.01 -4.48 12.42
C LYS A 189 3.79 -3.81 13.04
N TYR A 190 2.78 -3.53 12.24
CA TYR A 190 1.54 -2.93 12.73
C TYR A 190 0.56 -4.01 13.24
N PRO A 191 -0.03 -3.86 14.44
CA PRO A 191 -1.03 -4.79 14.94
C PRO A 191 -2.28 -4.89 14.04
N LEU A 192 -2.56 -6.07 13.49
CA LEU A 192 -3.76 -6.33 12.69
C LEU A 192 -5.05 -6.16 13.50
N SER A 193 -4.98 -6.38 14.82
CA SER A 193 -6.02 -6.09 15.81
C SER A 193 -6.51 -4.64 15.73
N LEU A 194 -5.57 -3.68 15.76
CA LEU A 194 -5.84 -2.24 15.70
C LEU A 194 -6.33 -1.77 14.32
N LEU A 195 -5.93 -2.48 13.27
CA LEU A 195 -6.36 -2.19 11.90
C LEU A 195 -7.85 -2.58 11.72
N LYS A 196 -8.21 -3.82 12.08
CA LYS A 196 -9.60 -4.33 12.06
C LYS A 196 -10.55 -3.53 12.96
N LEU A 197 -10.09 -3.04 14.11
CA LEU A 197 -10.90 -2.19 14.99
C LEU A 197 -11.41 -0.93 14.27
N ARG A 198 -10.60 -0.35 13.36
CA ARG A 198 -10.95 0.88 12.63
C ARG A 198 -11.93 0.64 11.48
N GLU A 199 -11.88 -0.53 10.84
CA GLU A 199 -12.88 -0.96 9.84
C GLU A 199 -14.28 -1.06 10.46
N VAL A 200 -14.37 -1.70 11.63
CA VAL A 200 -15.64 -1.90 12.35
C VAL A 200 -16.20 -0.56 12.82
N ALA A 201 -15.37 0.31 13.39
CA ALA A 201 -15.79 1.63 13.89
C ALA A 201 -16.33 2.57 12.81
N GLY A 202 -15.99 2.38 11.53
CA GLY A 202 -16.63 3.12 10.44
C GLY A 202 -18.02 2.61 10.05
N SER A 203 -18.34 1.35 10.36
CA SER A 203 -19.51 0.64 9.82
C SER A 203 -20.78 0.84 10.63
N SER A 204 -20.71 1.52 11.78
CA SER A 204 -21.85 1.83 12.65
C SER A 204 -22.67 3.07 12.24
N ASP A 205 -22.15 3.95 11.38
CA ASP A 205 -22.81 5.21 10.99
C ASP A 205 -23.94 5.05 9.94
N GLY A 206 -24.52 3.85 9.84
CA GLY A 206 -25.42 3.44 8.76
C GLY A 206 -26.78 2.90 9.22
N SER A 207 -27.31 3.37 10.36
CA SER A 207 -28.68 3.03 10.82
C SER A 207 -29.18 4.03 11.87
N SER A 208 -29.88 5.08 11.43
CA SER A 208 -30.78 5.94 12.23
C SER A 208 -31.74 6.67 11.29
#